data_AF-A0A351HFV9-F1
#
_entry.id   AF-A0A351HFV9-F1
#
_cell.length_a   1.000
_cell.length_b   1.000
_cell.length_c   1.000
_cell.angle_alpha   90.00
_cell.angle_beta   90.00
_cell.angle_gamma   90.00
#
_symmetry.space_group_name_H-M   'P 1'
#
loop_
_entity.id
_entity.type
_entity.pdbx_description
1 polymer ?
#
loop_
_entity_poly.entity_id
_entity_poly.type
_entity_poly.pdbx_seq_one_letter_code
_entity_poly.pdbx_strand_id
1 'polypeptide(L)'
;MSSNPYEYHNDQLGVQAAFLFEGRNQHEDSLCLIGDRGLRHRIKSGKICRLRAQGPNTPLLVTWLSLPPQWQRALIDRFGEPAKRTTEGRFVRHFIRDTRAYDFYLTYKFSDGSRINEDHKIEEYTLNASVLNTLDLLYRKQKSTVIGMRGTPNSMVKNGNKTTVWDICAAECDNFKDIQAHTLPSNSAALRRKLREYKNEGYQSIIHGNWCNKSARKVFSDEIELLNNLFADVHEKPTATEVSRRYDGFIDGYVDVINNATGEMYNPADYPKLSNATITNYLAKWVNKAGTHAIRSGNRQVLMSKFKLYHTLEQPKYAGSIISIDDRQPPFEYADGKRAWFYNAIDLGSEAITCWVYGTTKEGIIDDFYRQLVRN
;
A
#
# COMPACT_ATOMS: atom_id res chain seq x y z
N MET A 1 -44.72 -25.02 -8.26
CA MET A 1 -43.67 -23.99 -8.34
C MET A 1 -44.38 -22.66 -8.47
N SER A 2 -44.17 -21.71 -7.57
CA SER A 2 -44.85 -20.40 -7.64
C SER A 2 -44.42 -19.69 -8.93
N SER A 3 -45.37 -19.32 -9.78
CA SER A 3 -45.09 -18.70 -11.07
C SER A 3 -44.75 -17.21 -10.86
N ASN A 4 -43.55 -16.79 -11.28
CA ASN A 4 -43.08 -15.42 -11.10
C ASN A 4 -43.44 -14.55 -12.31
N PRO A 5 -44.29 -13.52 -12.17
CA PRO A 5 -44.69 -12.65 -13.29
C PRO A 5 -43.60 -11.66 -13.71
N TYR A 6 -42.55 -11.50 -12.90
CA TYR A 6 -41.49 -10.52 -13.10
C TYR A 6 -40.35 -11.10 -13.93
N GLU A 7 -39.96 -10.37 -14.98
CA GLU A 7 -38.83 -10.71 -15.82
C GLU A 7 -38.06 -9.45 -16.21
N TYR A 8 -36.73 -9.49 -16.12
CA TYR A 8 -35.90 -8.37 -16.55
C TYR A 8 -35.50 -8.51 -18.02
N HIS A 9 -35.72 -7.44 -18.79
CA HIS A 9 -35.34 -7.37 -20.21
C HIS A 9 -34.72 -6.01 -20.52
N ASN A 10 -33.52 -5.99 -21.11
CA ASN A 10 -32.75 -4.77 -21.40
C ASN A 10 -32.66 -3.80 -20.20
N ASP A 11 -32.33 -4.34 -19.02
CA ASP A 11 -32.19 -3.60 -17.76
C ASP A 11 -33.45 -2.86 -17.25
N GLN A 12 -34.62 -3.15 -17.83
CA GLN A 12 -35.91 -2.70 -17.34
C GLN A 12 -36.67 -3.85 -16.71
N LEU A 13 -37.30 -3.59 -15.55
CA LEU A 13 -38.21 -4.54 -14.94
C LEU A 13 -39.44 -4.67 -15.83
N GLY A 14 -39.68 -5.87 -16.32
CA GLY A 14 -40.84 -6.24 -17.10
C GLY A 14 -41.80 -7.11 -16.32
N VAL A 15 -43.06 -7.06 -16.73
CA VAL A 15 -44.11 -7.99 -16.28
C VAL A 15 -44.61 -8.75 -17.48
N GLN A 16 -44.72 -10.06 -17.34
CA GLN A 16 -45.32 -10.91 -18.37
C GLN A 16 -46.79 -10.55 -18.55
N ALA A 17 -47.18 -10.18 -19.76
CA ALA A 17 -48.53 -9.70 -20.04
C ALA A 17 -49.61 -10.74 -19.72
N ALA A 18 -49.28 -12.04 -19.83
CA ALA A 18 -50.20 -13.14 -19.56
C ALA A 18 -50.76 -13.15 -18.13
N PHE A 19 -50.08 -12.49 -17.17
CA PHE A 19 -50.54 -12.35 -15.79
C PHE A 19 -51.46 -11.14 -15.56
N LEU A 20 -51.62 -10.28 -16.57
CA LEU A 20 -52.36 -9.03 -16.44
C LEU A 20 -53.75 -9.10 -17.06
N PHE A 21 -53.93 -9.93 -18.10
CA PHE A 21 -55.16 -9.94 -18.89
C PHE A 21 -55.98 -11.20 -18.73
N GLU A 22 -57.27 -11.06 -19.02
CA GLU A 22 -58.22 -12.15 -19.21
C GLU A 22 -58.37 -12.49 -20.71
N GLY A 23 -58.26 -13.77 -21.07
CA GLY A 23 -58.41 -14.23 -22.45
C GLY A 23 -57.80 -15.60 -22.74
N ARG A 24 -57.80 -16.00 -24.03
CA ARG A 24 -57.38 -17.36 -24.48
C ARG A 24 -55.92 -17.72 -24.14
N ASN A 25 -55.04 -16.74 -24.00
CA ASN A 25 -53.61 -16.93 -23.72
C ASN A 25 -53.22 -16.42 -22.32
N GLN A 26 -54.17 -16.38 -21.38
CA GLN A 26 -53.90 -15.96 -20.00
C GLN A 26 -53.08 -17.02 -19.26
N HIS A 27 -52.26 -16.58 -18.31
CA HIS A 27 -51.62 -17.46 -17.35
C HIS A 27 -52.64 -17.94 -16.30
N GLU A 28 -52.47 -19.13 -15.74
CA GLU A 28 -53.36 -19.69 -14.71
C GLU A 28 -53.52 -18.74 -13.50
N ASP A 29 -52.40 -18.15 -13.06
CA ASP A 29 -52.36 -17.14 -12.00
C ASP A 29 -52.69 -15.70 -12.45
N SER A 30 -53.31 -15.47 -13.61
CA SER A 30 -53.59 -14.10 -14.07
C SER A 30 -54.45 -13.30 -13.07
N LEU A 31 -54.19 -11.99 -12.96
CA LEU A 31 -54.99 -11.05 -12.16
C LEU A 31 -56.24 -10.54 -12.90
N CYS A 32 -56.42 -10.88 -14.19
CA CYS A 32 -57.59 -10.52 -14.99
C CYS A 32 -57.95 -9.02 -14.94
N LEU A 33 -56.95 -8.13 -14.94
CA LEU A 33 -57.12 -6.69 -14.73
C LEU A 33 -57.70 -5.96 -15.96
N ILE A 34 -57.66 -6.61 -17.12
CA ILE A 34 -58.15 -6.09 -18.41
C ILE A 34 -58.35 -7.25 -19.40
N GLY A 35 -59.20 -7.11 -20.41
CA GLY A 35 -59.24 -8.08 -21.52
C GLY A 35 -58.02 -7.98 -22.46
N ASP A 36 -57.59 -9.09 -23.09
CA ASP A 36 -56.44 -9.15 -24.02
C ASP A 36 -56.50 -8.04 -25.11
N ARG A 37 -57.66 -7.84 -25.72
CA ARG A 37 -57.86 -6.78 -26.74
C ARG A 37 -57.62 -5.38 -26.16
N GLY A 38 -58.07 -5.14 -24.93
CA GLY A 38 -57.89 -3.88 -24.22
C GLY A 38 -56.42 -3.61 -23.88
N LEU A 39 -55.69 -4.64 -23.44
CA LEU A 39 -54.27 -4.53 -23.17
C LEU A 39 -53.48 -4.18 -24.45
N ARG A 40 -53.75 -4.89 -25.55
CA ARG A 40 -53.13 -4.61 -26.85
C ARG A 40 -53.40 -3.18 -27.34
N HIS A 41 -54.61 -2.67 -27.13
CA HIS A 41 -54.96 -1.29 -27.45
C HIS A 41 -54.15 -0.29 -26.61
N ARG A 42 -53.98 -0.54 -25.30
CA ARG A 42 -53.14 0.30 -24.42
C ARG A 42 -51.66 0.26 -24.80
N ILE A 43 -51.17 -0.87 -25.31
CA ILE A 43 -49.81 -0.97 -25.85
C ILE A 43 -49.68 -0.19 -27.16
N LYS A 44 -50.62 -0.36 -28.10
CA LYS A 44 -50.62 0.34 -29.39
C LYS A 44 -50.75 1.87 -29.23
N SER A 45 -51.51 2.32 -28.25
CA SER A 45 -51.67 3.75 -27.92
C SER A 45 -50.51 4.34 -27.12
N GLY A 46 -49.48 3.55 -26.79
CA GLY A 46 -48.30 4.00 -26.05
C GLY A 46 -48.53 4.23 -24.54
N LYS A 47 -49.72 3.91 -24.02
CA LYS A 47 -50.04 4.04 -22.58
C LYS A 47 -49.33 2.99 -21.72
N ILE A 48 -49.05 1.82 -22.30
CA ILE A 48 -48.22 0.77 -21.70
C ILE A 48 -47.08 0.48 -22.68
N CYS A 49 -45.85 0.53 -22.18
CA CYS A 49 -44.66 0.34 -22.99
C CYS A 49 -44.34 -1.15 -23.13
N ARG A 50 -44.09 -1.59 -24.36
CA ARG A 50 -43.69 -2.97 -24.66
C ARG A 50 -42.16 -3.09 -24.63
N LEU A 51 -41.64 -3.99 -23.81
CA LEU A 51 -40.22 -4.32 -23.74
C LEU A 51 -39.81 -5.35 -24.78
N ARG A 52 -40.65 -6.38 -24.94
CA ARG A 52 -40.42 -7.50 -25.86
C ARG A 52 -41.73 -7.93 -26.49
N ALA A 53 -41.76 -8.20 -27.79
CA ALA A 53 -42.93 -8.74 -28.48
C ALA A 53 -43.18 -10.21 -28.11
N GLN A 54 -44.42 -10.68 -28.30
CA GLN A 54 -44.73 -12.10 -28.14
C GLN A 54 -44.12 -12.90 -29.31
N GLY A 55 -43.44 -14.00 -28.99
CA GLY A 55 -42.91 -14.96 -29.97
C GLY A 55 -43.24 -16.39 -29.56
N PRO A 56 -42.92 -17.39 -30.41
CA PRO A 56 -43.00 -18.80 -30.03
C PRO A 56 -42.16 -19.05 -28.77
N ASN A 57 -42.79 -19.55 -27.70
CA ASN A 57 -42.17 -19.78 -26.38
C ASN A 57 -41.57 -18.54 -25.69
N THR A 58 -41.86 -17.32 -26.17
CA THR A 58 -41.39 -16.07 -25.54
C THR A 58 -42.57 -15.19 -25.16
N PRO A 59 -42.83 -14.97 -23.85
CA PRO A 59 -43.98 -14.19 -23.42
C PRO A 59 -43.80 -12.71 -23.77
N LEU A 60 -44.93 -12.06 -24.09
CA LEU A 60 -45.04 -10.61 -24.24
C LEU A 60 -44.65 -9.94 -22.93
N LEU A 61 -43.70 -9.02 -22.98
CA LEU A 61 -43.20 -8.34 -21.79
C LEU A 61 -43.50 -6.84 -21.86
N VAL A 62 -44.11 -6.30 -20.81
CA VAL A 62 -44.44 -4.88 -20.68
C VAL A 62 -43.66 -4.24 -19.54
N THR A 63 -43.29 -2.96 -19.66
CA THR A 63 -42.47 -2.27 -18.66
C THR A 63 -43.25 -2.02 -17.39
N TRP A 64 -42.72 -2.43 -16.23
CA TRP A 64 -43.32 -2.21 -14.90
C TRP A 64 -43.76 -0.76 -14.68
N LEU A 65 -42.87 0.18 -14.97
CA LEU A 65 -43.10 1.62 -14.78
C LEU A 65 -44.23 2.19 -15.64
N SER A 66 -44.59 1.52 -16.73
CA SER A 66 -45.69 1.94 -17.61
C SER A 66 -47.04 1.38 -17.19
N LEU A 67 -47.07 0.46 -16.21
CA LEU A 67 -48.33 -0.09 -15.69
C LEU A 67 -49.04 0.95 -14.80
N PRO A 68 -50.38 0.98 -14.80
CA PRO A 68 -51.14 1.78 -13.86
C PRO A 68 -50.76 1.45 -12.39
N PRO A 69 -50.67 2.45 -11.49
CA PRO A 69 -50.28 2.23 -10.10
C PRO A 69 -51.15 1.19 -9.37
N GLN A 70 -52.44 1.13 -9.68
CA GLN A 70 -53.36 0.13 -9.12
C GLN A 70 -53.01 -1.31 -9.54
N TRP A 71 -52.44 -1.51 -10.74
CA TRP A 71 -52.02 -2.83 -11.22
C TRP A 71 -50.68 -3.23 -10.61
N GLN A 72 -49.77 -2.27 -10.42
CA GLN A 72 -48.52 -2.48 -9.71
C GLN A 72 -48.78 -2.96 -8.27
N ARG A 73 -49.72 -2.32 -7.56
CA ARG A 73 -50.13 -2.75 -6.21
C ARG A 73 -50.70 -4.16 -6.21
N ALA A 74 -51.66 -4.46 -7.10
CA ALA A 74 -52.24 -5.79 -7.21
C ALA A 74 -51.21 -6.90 -7.51
N LEU A 75 -50.17 -6.58 -8.29
CA LEU A 75 -49.06 -7.50 -8.55
C LEU A 75 -48.20 -7.73 -7.30
N ILE A 76 -47.87 -6.66 -6.57
CA ILE A 76 -47.11 -6.77 -5.30
C ILE A 76 -47.90 -7.57 -4.26
N ASP A 77 -49.20 -7.30 -4.13
CA ASP A 77 -50.06 -7.96 -3.14
C ASP A 77 -50.17 -9.48 -3.39
N ARG A 78 -50.19 -9.91 -4.66
CA ARG A 78 -50.34 -11.33 -5.02
C ARG A 78 -49.04 -12.09 -5.21
N PHE A 79 -48.01 -11.45 -5.77
CA PHE A 79 -46.75 -12.11 -6.16
C PHE A 79 -45.53 -11.65 -5.36
N GLY A 80 -45.70 -10.72 -4.43
CA GLY A 80 -44.63 -10.10 -3.65
C GLY A 80 -43.91 -9.00 -4.41
N GLU A 81 -43.00 -8.30 -3.73
CA GLU A 81 -42.15 -7.31 -4.40
C GLU A 81 -41.25 -7.98 -5.44
N PRO A 82 -41.05 -7.37 -6.63
CA PRO A 82 -40.11 -7.90 -7.61
C PRO A 82 -38.75 -8.03 -6.94
N ALA A 83 -38.18 -9.23 -6.96
CA ALA A 83 -36.86 -9.49 -6.38
C ALA A 83 -35.91 -8.40 -6.88
N LYS A 84 -35.36 -7.60 -5.94
CA LYS A 84 -34.30 -6.64 -6.24
C LYS A 84 -33.24 -7.47 -6.93
N ARG A 85 -33.08 -7.31 -8.25
CA ARG A 85 -31.86 -7.78 -8.89
C ARG A 85 -30.75 -7.20 -8.02
N THR A 86 -29.93 -8.06 -7.42
CA THR A 86 -28.54 -7.73 -7.18
C THR A 86 -28.02 -7.43 -8.58
N THR A 87 -28.23 -6.20 -9.03
CA THR A 87 -27.68 -5.70 -10.26
C THR A 87 -26.19 -5.94 -10.07
N GLU A 88 -25.63 -6.89 -10.80
CA GLU A 88 -24.33 -6.63 -11.38
C GLU A 88 -24.50 -5.28 -12.08
N GLY A 89 -24.13 -4.22 -11.36
CA GLY A 89 -24.38 -2.86 -11.79
C GLY A 89 -23.77 -2.65 -13.16
N ARG A 90 -24.25 -1.65 -13.91
CA ARG A 90 -23.61 -1.23 -15.15
C ARG A 90 -22.09 -1.10 -14.99
N PHE A 91 -21.63 -0.69 -13.80
CA PHE A 91 -20.24 -0.70 -13.35
C PHE A 91 -19.57 -2.08 -13.41
N VAL A 92 -20.14 -3.10 -12.76
CA VAL A 92 -19.62 -4.48 -12.74
C VAL A 92 -19.46 -5.04 -14.15
N ARG A 93 -20.46 -4.84 -15.02
CA ARG A 93 -20.42 -5.38 -16.39
C ARG A 93 -19.35 -4.77 -17.28
N HIS A 94 -18.93 -3.55 -16.99
CA HIS A 94 -17.92 -2.82 -17.77
C HIS A 94 -16.56 -2.81 -17.08
N PHE A 95 -16.47 -3.37 -15.87
CA PHE A 95 -15.25 -3.42 -15.11
C PHE A 95 -14.29 -4.44 -15.73
N ILE A 96 -13.11 -3.94 -16.13
CA ILE A 96 -12.02 -4.76 -16.65
C ILE A 96 -10.77 -4.38 -15.86
N ARG A 97 -10.07 -5.38 -15.35
CA ARG A 97 -8.76 -5.21 -14.69
C ARG A 97 -7.76 -4.64 -15.68
N ASP A 98 -7.12 -3.51 -15.35
CA ASP A 98 -6.08 -2.90 -16.17
C ASP A 98 -4.74 -3.60 -15.91
N THR A 99 -4.37 -4.54 -16.80
CA THR A 99 -3.08 -5.25 -16.71
C THR A 99 -1.89 -4.33 -16.96
N ARG A 100 -2.05 -3.25 -17.73
CA ARG A 100 -0.96 -2.27 -17.97
C ARG A 100 -0.68 -1.45 -16.73
N ALA A 101 -1.72 -1.14 -15.94
CA ALA A 101 -1.55 -0.50 -14.64
C ALA A 101 -0.77 -1.42 -13.69
N TYR A 102 -1.06 -2.72 -13.69
CA TYR A 102 -0.33 -3.71 -12.89
C TYR A 102 1.16 -3.74 -13.25
N ASP A 103 1.48 -3.89 -14.54
CA ASP A 103 2.86 -3.91 -15.03
C ASP A 103 3.61 -2.61 -14.71
N PHE A 104 2.91 -1.47 -14.81
CA PHE A 104 3.46 -0.17 -14.46
C PHE A 104 3.84 -0.11 -12.98
N TYR A 105 2.93 -0.46 -12.06
CA TYR A 105 3.20 -0.39 -10.62
C TYR A 105 4.24 -1.43 -10.16
N LEU A 106 4.29 -2.59 -10.80
CA LEU A 106 5.30 -3.61 -10.54
C LEU A 106 6.72 -3.15 -10.91
N THR A 107 6.85 -2.36 -11.98
CA THR A 107 8.13 -1.87 -12.48
C THR A 107 8.47 -0.45 -12.03
N TYR A 108 7.54 0.24 -11.35
CA TYR A 108 7.69 1.62 -10.92
C TYR A 108 8.84 1.79 -9.92
N LYS A 109 9.66 2.82 -10.15
CA LYS A 109 10.76 3.22 -9.28
C LYS A 109 10.56 4.64 -8.79
N PHE A 110 10.71 4.82 -7.48
CA PHE A 110 10.72 6.14 -6.86
C PHE A 110 12.00 6.91 -7.18
N SER A 111 11.99 8.21 -6.86
CA SER A 111 13.15 9.08 -7.12
C SER A 111 14.42 8.70 -6.35
N ASP A 112 14.30 7.88 -5.30
CA ASP A 112 15.43 7.32 -4.54
C ASP A 112 15.86 5.92 -5.05
N GLY A 113 15.26 5.42 -6.13
CA GLY A 113 15.55 4.13 -6.73
C GLY A 113 14.83 2.95 -6.08
N SER A 114 14.09 3.16 -4.99
CA SER A 114 13.28 2.13 -4.36
C SER A 114 12.05 1.77 -5.19
N ARG A 115 11.48 0.57 -4.97
CA ARG A 115 10.25 0.10 -5.61
C ARG A 115 9.10 0.05 -4.62
N ILE A 116 7.88 -0.12 -5.12
CA ILE A 116 6.74 -0.46 -4.27
C ILE A 116 6.96 -1.90 -3.80
N ASN A 117 7.39 -2.07 -2.54
CA ASN A 117 7.73 -3.38 -1.97
C ASN A 117 6.50 -4.11 -1.41
N GLU A 118 5.34 -3.46 -1.42
CA GLU A 118 4.09 -3.97 -0.85
C GLU A 118 3.17 -4.44 -1.97
N ASP A 119 3.05 -5.75 -2.18
CA ASP A 119 2.19 -6.33 -3.24
C ASP A 119 0.73 -5.87 -3.12
N HIS A 120 0.22 -5.76 -1.89
CA HIS A 120 -1.13 -5.26 -1.65
C HIS A 120 -1.33 -3.80 -2.13
N LYS A 121 -0.27 -2.98 -2.14
CA LYS A 121 -0.32 -1.61 -2.69
C LYS A 121 -0.34 -1.61 -4.21
N ILE A 122 0.40 -2.52 -4.84
CA ILE A 122 0.35 -2.72 -6.30
C ILE A 122 -1.07 -3.11 -6.71
N GLU A 123 -1.67 -4.07 -6.00
CA GLU A 123 -3.05 -4.50 -6.24
C GLU A 123 -4.07 -3.38 -6.03
N GLU A 124 -3.93 -2.59 -4.95
CA GLU A 124 -4.76 -1.43 -4.63
C GLU A 124 -4.68 -0.36 -5.74
N TYR A 125 -3.47 0.03 -6.16
CA TYR A 125 -3.29 1.03 -7.19
C TYR A 125 -3.82 0.57 -8.56
N THR A 126 -3.57 -0.69 -8.90
CA THR A 126 -4.13 -1.32 -10.10
C THR A 126 -5.66 -1.31 -10.06
N LEU A 127 -6.26 -1.52 -8.87
CA LEU A 127 -7.72 -1.52 -8.70
C LEU A 127 -8.28 -0.13 -8.90
N ASN A 128 -7.68 0.86 -8.27
CA ASN A 128 -8.07 2.25 -8.46
C ASN A 128 -7.95 2.69 -9.92
N ALA A 129 -6.89 2.29 -10.65
CA ALA A 129 -6.74 2.57 -12.07
C ALA A 129 -7.87 1.92 -12.91
N SER A 130 -8.14 0.64 -12.65
CA SER A 130 -9.20 -0.13 -13.33
C SER A 130 -10.58 0.49 -13.12
N VAL A 131 -10.87 0.92 -11.89
CA VAL A 131 -12.13 1.58 -11.52
C VAL A 131 -12.24 2.96 -12.18
N LEU A 132 -11.16 3.76 -12.21
CA LEU A 132 -11.15 5.07 -12.88
C LEU A 132 -11.35 4.96 -14.40
N ASN A 133 -10.74 3.96 -15.04
CA ASN A 133 -10.95 3.65 -16.46
C ASN A 133 -12.42 3.30 -16.74
N THR A 134 -13.00 2.44 -15.89
CA THR A 134 -14.40 2.02 -15.99
C THR A 134 -15.35 3.21 -15.79
N LEU A 135 -15.08 4.05 -14.78
CA LEU A 135 -15.84 5.26 -14.50
C LEU A 135 -15.83 6.23 -15.69
N ASP A 136 -14.68 6.45 -16.32
CA ASP A 136 -14.57 7.31 -17.49
C ASP A 136 -15.36 6.77 -18.69
N LEU A 137 -15.26 5.46 -18.95
CA LEU A 137 -16.04 4.80 -20.00
C LEU A 137 -17.54 4.99 -19.79
N LEU A 138 -18.03 4.73 -18.58
CA LEU A 138 -19.44 4.87 -18.25
C LEU A 138 -19.92 6.31 -18.33
N TYR A 139 -19.12 7.25 -17.84
CA TYR A 139 -19.43 8.67 -17.93
C TYR A 139 -19.56 9.11 -19.39
N ARG A 140 -18.63 8.72 -20.26
CA ARG A 140 -18.68 9.03 -21.70
C ARG A 140 -19.90 8.42 -22.38
N LYS A 141 -20.20 7.14 -22.14
CA LYS A 141 -21.37 6.43 -22.69
C LYS A 141 -22.69 7.07 -22.25
N GLN A 142 -22.80 7.42 -20.97
CA GLN A 142 -24.03 8.02 -20.45
C GLN A 142 -24.20 9.46 -20.96
N LYS A 143 -23.11 10.23 -21.02
CA LYS A 143 -23.12 11.59 -21.56
C LYS A 143 -23.54 11.60 -23.03
N SER A 144 -22.99 10.71 -23.86
CA SER A 144 -23.37 10.64 -25.28
C SER A 144 -24.84 10.22 -25.46
N THR A 145 -25.32 9.28 -24.66
CA THR A 145 -26.73 8.84 -24.68
C THR A 145 -27.67 9.99 -24.35
N VAL A 146 -27.40 10.75 -23.27
CA VAL A 146 -28.24 11.89 -22.87
C VAL A 146 -28.26 12.98 -23.94
N ILE A 147 -27.10 13.30 -24.54
CA ILE A 147 -27.00 14.28 -25.62
C ILE A 147 -27.78 13.80 -26.87
N GLY A 148 -27.65 12.52 -27.23
CA GLY A 148 -28.37 11.93 -28.37
C GLY A 148 -29.89 11.96 -28.21
N MET A 149 -30.38 11.90 -26.97
CA MET A 149 -31.79 12.07 -26.61
C MET A 149 -32.23 13.53 -26.46
N ARG A 150 -31.38 14.50 -26.88
CA ARG A 150 -31.59 15.96 -26.72
C ARG A 150 -31.75 16.42 -25.26
N GLY A 151 -31.27 15.63 -24.31
CA GLY A 151 -31.26 15.97 -22.89
C GLY A 151 -30.02 16.77 -22.48
N THR A 152 -30.08 17.37 -21.30
CA THR A 152 -28.96 18.16 -20.71
C THR A 152 -28.21 17.32 -19.66
N PRO A 153 -26.94 16.94 -19.88
CA PRO A 153 -26.18 16.09 -18.95
C PRO A 153 -26.02 16.65 -17.54
N ASN A 154 -26.11 17.98 -17.39
CA ASN A 154 -25.96 18.69 -16.12
C ASN A 154 -27.31 19.03 -15.46
N SER A 155 -28.44 18.62 -16.03
CA SER A 155 -29.77 18.92 -15.52
C SER A 155 -30.69 17.72 -15.71
N MET A 156 -30.32 16.59 -15.09
CA MET A 156 -31.13 15.40 -15.05
C MET A 156 -32.02 15.40 -13.80
N VAL A 157 -33.10 14.62 -13.83
CA VAL A 157 -33.97 14.39 -12.67
C VAL A 157 -33.95 12.91 -12.34
N LYS A 158 -33.61 12.57 -11.08
CA LYS A 158 -33.68 11.21 -10.54
C LYS A 158 -34.45 11.26 -9.24
N ASN A 159 -35.53 10.48 -9.13
CA ASN A 159 -36.43 10.46 -7.96
C ASN A 159 -36.95 11.86 -7.56
N GLY A 160 -37.24 12.73 -8.55
CA GLY A 160 -37.72 14.10 -8.30
C GLY A 160 -36.63 15.13 -7.97
N ASN A 161 -35.38 14.70 -7.76
CA ASN A 161 -34.26 15.59 -7.45
C ASN A 161 -33.40 15.91 -8.67
N LYS A 162 -32.90 17.14 -8.76
CA LYS A 162 -31.90 17.54 -9.76
C LYS A 162 -30.59 16.79 -9.52
N THR A 163 -30.04 16.17 -10.56
CA THR A 163 -28.78 15.44 -10.54
C THR A 163 -28.03 15.64 -11.86
N THR A 164 -26.74 15.33 -11.90
CA THR A 164 -25.98 15.28 -13.16
C THR A 164 -25.68 13.84 -13.57
N VAL A 165 -25.34 13.63 -14.85
CA VAL A 165 -24.81 12.35 -15.36
C VAL A 165 -23.61 11.89 -14.55
N TRP A 166 -22.76 12.84 -14.14
CA TRP A 166 -21.60 12.57 -13.31
C TRP A 166 -21.99 12.02 -11.94
N ASP A 167 -22.95 12.65 -11.25
CA ASP A 167 -23.35 12.22 -9.90
C ASP A 167 -23.95 10.81 -9.92
N ILE A 168 -24.64 10.45 -11.00
CA ILE A 168 -25.14 9.08 -11.22
C ILE A 168 -23.97 8.10 -11.32
N CYS A 169 -22.94 8.42 -12.12
CA CYS A 169 -21.77 7.56 -12.29
C CYS A 169 -20.91 7.49 -11.03
N ALA A 170 -20.80 8.59 -10.27
CA ALA A 170 -20.09 8.65 -9.01
C ALA A 170 -20.76 7.77 -7.94
N ALA A 171 -22.10 7.82 -7.85
CA ALA A 171 -22.86 6.95 -6.95
C ALA A 171 -22.72 5.46 -7.33
N GLU A 172 -22.72 5.13 -8.63
CA GLU A 172 -22.46 3.75 -9.08
C GLU A 172 -21.03 3.28 -8.74
N CYS A 173 -20.04 4.17 -8.84
CA CYS A 173 -18.67 3.87 -8.43
C CYS A 173 -18.59 3.64 -6.92
N ASP A 174 -19.30 4.42 -6.10
CA ASP A 174 -19.28 4.26 -4.65
C ASP A 174 -19.94 2.93 -4.23
N ASN A 175 -21.06 2.57 -4.85
CA ASN A 175 -21.70 1.27 -4.64
C ASN A 175 -20.83 0.08 -5.08
N PHE A 176 -19.88 0.28 -6.00
CA PHE A 176 -18.96 -0.78 -6.43
C PHE A 176 -17.98 -1.18 -5.32
N LYS A 177 -17.80 -0.35 -4.28
CA LYS A 177 -16.98 -0.68 -3.10
C LYS A 177 -17.45 -1.91 -2.35
N ASP A 178 -18.76 -2.17 -2.38
CA ASP A 178 -19.36 -3.36 -1.74
C ASP A 178 -18.92 -4.66 -2.43
N ILE A 179 -18.48 -4.59 -3.69
CA ILE A 179 -18.03 -5.72 -4.50
C ILE A 179 -16.50 -5.81 -4.52
N GLN A 180 -15.83 -4.68 -4.78
CA GLN A 180 -14.37 -4.58 -4.71
C GLN A 180 -13.97 -3.35 -3.90
N ALA A 181 -13.32 -3.60 -2.76
CA ALA A 181 -12.89 -2.56 -1.83
C ALA A 181 -11.75 -1.70 -2.41
N HIS A 182 -12.12 -0.64 -3.14
CA HIS A 182 -11.20 0.36 -3.68
C HIS A 182 -11.12 1.62 -2.82
N THR A 183 -10.01 2.34 -2.89
CA THR A 183 -9.72 3.50 -2.00
C THR A 183 -10.06 4.86 -2.61
N LEU A 184 -10.72 4.89 -3.77
CA LEU A 184 -11.17 6.13 -4.40
C LEU A 184 -12.18 6.96 -3.55
N PRO A 185 -12.19 8.29 -3.68
CA PRO A 185 -13.09 9.16 -2.91
C PRO A 185 -14.58 8.89 -3.19
N SER A 186 -15.40 8.78 -2.14
CA SER A 186 -16.87 8.72 -2.27
C SER A 186 -17.50 10.06 -2.65
N ASN A 187 -16.83 11.17 -2.32
CA ASN A 187 -17.30 12.50 -2.67
C ASN A 187 -17.21 12.73 -4.18
N SER A 188 -18.36 13.03 -4.81
CA SER A 188 -18.49 13.26 -6.26
C SER A 188 -17.50 14.30 -6.82
N ALA A 189 -17.27 15.41 -6.12
CA ALA A 189 -16.35 16.46 -6.57
C ALA A 189 -14.88 16.04 -6.43
N ALA A 190 -14.53 15.37 -5.33
CA ALA A 190 -13.19 14.84 -5.12
C ALA A 190 -12.85 13.73 -6.13
N LEU A 191 -13.79 12.84 -6.41
CA LEU A 191 -13.66 11.81 -7.44
C LEU A 191 -13.46 12.43 -8.84
N ARG A 192 -14.16 13.53 -9.13
CA ARG A 192 -14.02 14.25 -10.41
C ARG A 192 -12.63 14.86 -10.55
N ARG A 193 -12.12 15.48 -9.48
CA ARG A 193 -10.76 16.01 -9.44
C ARG A 193 -9.74 14.87 -9.63
N LYS A 194 -9.93 13.74 -8.95
CA LYS A 194 -9.03 12.58 -9.06
C LYS A 194 -9.01 12.00 -10.47
N LEU A 195 -10.18 11.87 -11.11
CA LEU A 195 -10.25 11.42 -12.50
C LEU A 195 -9.55 12.39 -13.46
N ARG A 196 -9.62 13.71 -13.20
CA ARG A 196 -8.90 14.72 -14.00
C ARG A 196 -7.39 14.60 -13.86
N GLU A 197 -6.90 14.47 -12.62
CA GLU A 197 -5.47 14.22 -12.34
C GLU A 197 -5.00 12.96 -13.07
N TYR A 198 -5.74 11.86 -12.95
CA TYR A 198 -5.43 10.60 -13.63
C TYR A 198 -5.37 10.70 -15.14
N LYS A 199 -6.26 11.49 -15.76
CA LYS A 199 -6.20 11.72 -17.20
C LYS A 199 -4.99 12.53 -17.66
N ASN A 200 -4.46 13.39 -16.79
CA ASN A 200 -3.33 14.26 -17.12
C ASN A 200 -1.98 13.58 -16.84
N GLU A 201 -1.87 12.88 -15.71
CA GLU A 201 -0.61 12.33 -15.19
C GLU A 201 -0.52 10.79 -15.33
N GLY A 202 -1.61 10.14 -15.75
CA GLY A 202 -1.67 8.69 -15.93
C GLY A 202 -1.57 7.92 -14.61
N TYR A 203 -1.01 6.70 -14.67
CA TYR A 203 -0.91 5.80 -13.52
C TYR A 203 -0.15 6.40 -12.31
N GLN A 204 0.79 7.30 -12.55
CA GLN A 204 1.56 7.95 -11.48
C GLN A 204 0.67 8.76 -10.53
N SER A 205 -0.44 9.31 -11.02
CA SER A 205 -1.35 10.15 -10.21
C SER A 205 -2.01 9.40 -9.05
N ILE A 206 -2.05 8.07 -9.12
CA ILE A 206 -2.68 7.21 -8.10
C ILE A 206 -1.70 6.94 -6.96
N ILE A 207 -0.39 6.97 -7.23
CA ILE A 207 0.65 6.74 -6.24
C ILE A 207 0.59 7.85 -5.20
N HIS A 208 0.55 7.47 -3.94
CA HIS A 208 0.40 8.42 -2.86
C HIS A 208 1.63 9.35 -2.75
N GLY A 209 1.41 10.67 -2.62
CA GLY A 209 2.51 11.65 -2.63
C GLY A 209 3.48 11.57 -1.45
N ASN A 210 3.13 10.86 -0.37
CA ASN A 210 4.02 10.67 0.78
C ASN A 210 5.15 9.65 0.54
N TRP A 211 5.12 8.89 -0.56
CA TRP A 211 6.25 8.05 -0.94
C TRP A 211 7.39 8.97 -1.38
N CYS A 212 8.41 9.13 -0.52
CA CYS A 212 9.54 10.08 -0.60
C CYS A 212 9.21 11.55 -0.26
N ASN A 213 8.69 11.80 0.94
CA ASN A 213 8.58 13.17 1.48
C ASN A 213 9.98 13.84 1.58
N LYS A 214 10.37 14.59 0.54
CA LYS A 214 11.64 15.34 0.50
C LYS A 214 11.69 16.44 1.56
N SER A 215 10.53 17.01 1.91
CA SER A 215 10.38 18.03 2.95
C SER A 215 10.77 17.51 4.33
N ALA A 216 10.37 16.28 4.67
CA ALA A 216 10.77 15.60 5.90
C ALA A 216 12.23 15.12 5.90
N ARG A 217 12.98 15.26 4.80
CA ARG A 217 14.42 14.96 4.79
C ARG A 217 15.27 16.20 5.06
N LYS A 218 14.79 17.38 4.66
CA LYS A 218 15.48 18.67 4.87
C LYS A 218 15.31 19.17 6.31
N VAL A 219 14.08 19.17 6.83
CA VAL A 219 13.75 19.53 8.25
C VAL A 219 14.14 18.41 9.22
N PHE A 220 15.13 17.60 8.85
CA PHE A 220 15.72 16.69 9.81
C PHE A 220 17.23 16.87 9.80
N SER A 221 17.93 17.27 8.73
CA SER A 221 19.40 17.29 8.75
C SER A 221 20.00 18.09 9.91
N ASP A 222 19.42 19.23 10.23
CA ASP A 222 19.97 20.16 11.22
C ASP A 222 19.52 19.73 12.62
N GLU A 223 18.26 19.28 12.76
CA GLU A 223 17.73 18.67 13.98
C GLU A 223 18.49 17.38 14.36
N ILE A 224 18.91 16.61 13.34
CA ILE A 224 19.69 15.39 13.45
C ILE A 224 21.04 15.71 14.09
N GLU A 225 21.72 16.75 13.61
CA GLU A 225 23.01 17.19 14.12
C GLU A 225 22.90 17.68 15.57
N LEU A 226 21.91 18.51 15.87
CA LEU A 226 21.62 18.99 17.23
C LEU A 226 21.35 17.83 18.20
N LEU A 227 20.48 16.89 17.82
CA LEU A 227 20.15 15.71 18.66
C LEU A 227 21.36 14.79 18.85
N ASN A 228 22.25 14.68 17.86
CA ASN A 228 23.51 13.94 18.00
C ASN A 228 24.47 14.63 18.97
N ASN A 229 24.56 15.97 18.93
CA ASN A 229 25.38 16.75 19.86
C ASN A 229 24.84 16.64 21.29
N LEU A 230 23.53 16.78 21.50
CA LEU A 230 22.86 16.56 22.78
C LEU A 230 23.09 15.15 23.35
N PHE A 231 23.18 14.15 22.48
CA PHE A 231 23.49 12.79 22.89
C PHE A 231 24.98 12.61 23.22
N ALA A 232 25.88 13.22 22.44
CA ALA A 232 27.34 13.03 22.55
C ALA A 232 28.00 13.80 23.69
N ASP A 233 27.44 14.95 24.09
CA ASP A 233 28.00 15.89 25.07
C ASP A 233 28.05 15.35 26.52
N VAL A 234 27.37 14.25 26.81
CA VAL A 234 27.28 13.70 28.17
C VAL A 234 28.34 12.64 28.42
N HIS A 235 28.96 12.62 29.60
CA HIS A 235 29.95 11.57 29.93
C HIS A 235 29.30 10.17 30.04
N GLU A 236 28.12 10.08 30.66
CA GLU A 236 27.29 8.87 30.71
C GLU A 236 26.33 8.80 29.54
N LYS A 237 25.91 7.59 29.15
CA LYS A 237 25.02 7.39 28.00
C LYS A 237 23.59 7.84 28.35
N PRO A 238 23.06 8.94 27.78
CA PRO A 238 21.73 9.39 28.10
C PRO A 238 20.69 8.46 27.48
N THR A 239 19.58 8.29 28.17
CA THR A 239 18.37 7.64 27.65
C THR A 239 17.66 8.54 26.63
N ALA A 240 16.87 7.96 25.73
CA ALA A 240 16.11 8.75 24.76
C ALA A 240 15.17 9.77 25.44
N THR A 241 14.64 9.43 26.62
CA THR A 241 13.82 10.32 27.44
C THR A 241 14.60 11.51 27.98
N GLU A 242 15.85 11.30 28.41
CA GLU A 242 16.72 12.38 28.89
C GLU A 242 17.12 13.34 27.76
N VAL A 243 17.43 12.80 26.58
CA VAL A 243 17.71 13.64 25.40
C VAL A 243 16.47 14.45 25.01
N SER A 244 15.28 13.85 25.08
CA SER A 244 14.02 14.55 24.84
C SER A 244 13.82 15.72 25.80
N ARG A 245 14.03 15.53 27.11
CA ARG A 245 13.91 16.59 28.12
C ARG A 245 14.92 17.71 27.90
N ARG A 246 16.14 17.38 27.49
CA ARG A 246 17.18 18.38 27.16
C ARG A 246 16.82 19.17 25.91
N TYR A 247 16.27 18.50 24.89
CA TYR A 247 15.77 19.16 23.70
C TYR A 247 14.63 20.13 24.03
N ASP A 248 13.67 19.72 24.86
CA ASP A 248 12.61 20.60 25.35
C ASP A 248 13.21 21.79 26.12
N GLY A 249 14.18 21.55 27.01
CA GLY A 249 14.90 22.61 27.72
C GLY A 249 15.66 23.57 26.81
N PHE A 250 16.21 23.11 25.69
CA PHE A 250 16.85 23.95 24.67
C PHE A 250 15.81 24.81 23.95
N ILE A 251 14.69 24.23 23.51
CA ILE A 251 13.59 24.95 22.86
C ILE A 251 12.99 26.02 23.79
N ASP A 252 12.84 25.69 25.06
CA ASP A 252 12.32 26.61 26.08
C ASP A 252 13.37 27.66 26.54
N GLY A 253 14.61 27.57 26.05
CA GLY A 253 15.69 28.53 26.32
C GLY A 253 16.39 28.37 27.67
N TYR A 254 16.22 27.22 28.34
CA TYR A 254 16.86 26.90 29.62
C TYR A 254 18.21 26.18 29.47
N VAL A 255 18.51 25.65 28.29
CA VAL A 255 19.72 24.87 28.02
C VAL A 255 20.41 25.42 26.77
N ASP A 256 21.64 25.89 26.92
CA ASP A 256 22.50 26.23 25.79
C ASP A 256 23.16 24.97 25.23
N VAL A 257 23.15 24.83 23.90
CA VAL A 257 23.76 23.70 23.20
C VAL A 257 24.77 24.22 22.19
N ILE A 258 25.96 23.64 22.18
CA ILE A 258 27.05 24.01 21.27
C ILE A 258 27.17 22.95 20.17
N ASN A 259 27.40 23.40 18.94
CA ASN A 259 27.75 22.51 17.85
C ASN A 259 29.19 22.02 18.02
N ASN A 260 29.39 20.72 18.22
CA ASN A 260 30.72 20.14 18.42
C ASN A 260 31.62 20.21 17.18
N ALA A 261 31.06 20.40 15.98
CA ALA A 261 31.81 20.50 14.74
C ALA A 261 32.27 21.93 14.44
N THR A 262 31.43 22.94 14.70
CA THR A 262 31.72 24.34 14.37
C THR A 262 32.09 25.20 15.59
N GLY A 263 31.74 24.78 16.80
CA GLY A 263 31.91 25.54 18.04
C GLY A 263 30.88 26.66 18.25
N GLU A 264 29.88 26.77 17.37
CA GLU A 264 28.84 27.80 17.44
C GLU A 264 27.69 27.36 18.36
N MET A 265 27.03 28.33 19.01
CA MET A 265 25.82 28.07 19.80
C MET A 265 24.60 27.92 18.91
N TYR A 266 23.79 26.90 19.15
CA TYR A 266 22.52 26.74 18.47
C TYR A 266 21.49 27.75 18.97
N ASN A 267 20.69 28.30 18.05
CA ASN A 267 19.60 29.21 18.39
C ASN A 267 18.26 28.43 18.47
N PRO A 268 17.55 28.46 19.61
CA PRO A 268 16.28 27.75 19.79
C PRO A 268 15.21 28.10 18.74
N ALA A 269 15.20 29.32 18.21
CA ALA A 269 14.20 29.79 17.25
C ALA A 269 14.26 29.07 15.89
N ASP A 270 15.40 28.44 15.57
CA ASP A 270 15.62 27.78 14.30
C ASP A 270 15.10 26.33 14.28
N TYR A 271 14.65 25.81 15.43
CA TYR A 271 14.30 24.40 15.60
C TYR A 271 12.82 24.20 15.99
N PRO A 272 12.10 23.24 15.37
CA PRO A 272 10.71 22.95 15.73
C PRO A 272 10.61 22.12 17.01
N LYS A 273 9.49 22.22 17.73
CA LYS A 273 9.21 21.30 18.85
C LYS A 273 8.99 19.87 18.33
N LEU A 274 9.68 18.91 18.93
CA LEU A 274 9.63 17.49 18.54
C LEU A 274 8.91 16.66 19.62
N SER A 275 8.28 15.56 19.21
CA SER A 275 7.71 14.60 20.16
C SER A 275 8.77 13.61 20.66
N ASN A 276 8.61 13.09 21.88
CA ASN A 276 9.49 12.04 22.43
C ASN A 276 9.61 10.81 21.51
N ALA A 277 8.50 10.44 20.85
CA ALA A 277 8.48 9.34 19.89
C ALA A 277 9.33 9.65 18.65
N THR A 278 9.26 10.88 18.15
CA THR A 278 10.09 11.35 17.03
C THR A 278 11.58 11.29 17.39
N ILE A 279 11.96 11.79 18.56
CA ILE A 279 13.36 11.78 19.04
C ILE A 279 13.86 10.35 19.25
N THR A 280 13.02 9.47 19.83
CA THR A 280 13.38 8.05 20.04
C THR A 280 13.59 7.31 18.72
N ASN A 281 12.65 7.45 17.77
CA ASN A 281 12.76 6.87 16.45
C ASN A 281 13.99 7.39 15.69
N TYR A 282 14.33 8.66 15.91
CA TYR A 282 15.52 9.26 15.35
C TYR A 282 16.82 8.65 15.91
N LEU A 283 16.99 8.62 17.24
CA LEU A 283 18.17 8.05 17.89
C LEU A 283 18.35 6.56 17.57
N ALA A 284 17.25 5.85 17.30
CA ALA A 284 17.26 4.45 16.89
C ALA A 284 17.77 4.21 15.45
N LYS A 285 17.79 5.24 14.58
CA LYS A 285 18.26 5.08 13.19
C LYS A 285 19.72 4.65 13.15
N TRP A 286 20.01 3.73 12.23
CA TRP A 286 21.31 3.07 12.10
C TRP A 286 22.48 4.03 11.85
N VAL A 287 22.27 5.08 11.05
CA VAL A 287 23.31 6.10 10.74
C VAL A 287 23.79 6.80 12.01
N ASN A 288 22.87 7.17 12.90
CA ASN A 288 23.21 7.80 14.18
C ASN A 288 23.86 6.78 15.12
N LYS A 289 23.32 5.56 15.16
CA LYS A 289 23.93 4.48 15.94
C LYS A 289 25.39 4.23 15.55
N ALA A 290 25.73 4.26 14.26
CA ALA A 290 27.11 4.12 13.80
C ALA A 290 27.99 5.32 14.17
N GLY A 291 27.53 6.55 13.89
CA GLY A 291 28.28 7.78 14.19
C GLY A 291 28.52 7.98 15.70
N THR A 292 27.48 7.85 16.50
CA THR A 292 27.54 7.97 17.97
C THR A 292 28.39 6.87 18.60
N HIS A 293 28.28 5.63 18.12
CA HIS A 293 29.07 4.50 18.66
C HIS A 293 30.54 4.61 18.24
N ALA A 294 30.85 5.21 17.09
CA ALA A 294 32.22 5.52 16.67
C ALA A 294 32.87 6.58 17.57
N ILE A 295 32.15 7.67 17.86
CA ILE A 295 32.64 8.76 18.73
C ILE A 295 32.85 8.28 20.17
N ARG A 296 31.97 7.43 20.69
CA ARG A 296 31.97 7.08 22.14
C ARG A 296 32.67 5.78 22.51
N SER A 297 32.82 4.82 21.59
CA SER A 297 33.23 3.48 22.05
C SER A 297 34.71 3.32 22.39
N GLY A 298 35.58 4.27 22.08
CA GLY A 298 37.02 4.25 22.43
C GLY A 298 37.84 3.05 21.93
N ASN A 299 37.19 1.99 21.47
CA ASN A 299 37.74 0.67 21.22
C ASN A 299 37.45 0.29 19.77
N ARG A 300 38.30 0.83 18.88
CA ARG A 300 38.21 0.72 17.41
C ARG A 300 37.95 -0.71 16.94
N GLN A 301 38.51 -1.72 17.61
CA GLN A 301 38.44 -3.12 17.20
C GLN A 301 37.02 -3.72 17.35
N VAL A 302 36.33 -3.39 18.44
CA VAL A 302 34.92 -3.79 18.65
C VAL A 302 34.01 -3.10 17.63
N LEU A 303 34.29 -1.82 17.33
CA LEU A 303 33.57 -1.06 16.30
C LEU A 303 33.74 -1.73 14.93
N MET A 304 34.98 -2.03 14.52
CA MET A 304 35.24 -2.67 13.24
C MET A 304 34.58 -4.04 13.15
N SER A 305 34.53 -4.82 14.23
CA SER A 305 33.88 -6.15 14.24
C SER A 305 32.36 -6.09 14.05
N LYS A 306 31.68 -5.04 14.54
CA LYS A 306 30.22 -4.91 14.44
C LYS A 306 29.75 -4.36 13.10
N PHE A 307 30.59 -3.63 12.38
CA PHE A 307 30.20 -2.91 11.16
C PHE A 307 30.91 -3.35 9.88
N LYS A 308 32.03 -4.08 9.96
CA LYS A 308 32.59 -4.75 8.78
C LYS A 308 31.82 -6.04 8.51
N LEU A 309 31.41 -6.25 7.27
CA LEU A 309 30.91 -7.56 6.83
C LEU A 309 32.02 -8.60 7.02
N TYR A 310 31.66 -9.75 7.58
CA TYR A 310 32.59 -10.88 7.69
C TYR A 310 32.97 -11.34 6.28
N HIS A 311 34.25 -11.23 5.94
CA HIS A 311 34.78 -11.84 4.73
C HIS A 311 35.14 -13.29 5.06
N THR A 312 34.55 -14.23 4.34
CA THR A 312 34.98 -15.64 4.39
C THR A 312 35.96 -15.84 3.25
N LEU A 313 37.20 -16.21 3.57
CA LEU A 313 38.19 -16.61 2.57
C LEU A 313 37.98 -18.09 2.25
N GLU A 314 38.19 -18.50 1.00
CA GLU A 314 38.21 -19.93 0.67
C GLU A 314 39.37 -20.62 1.40
N GLN A 315 39.09 -21.80 1.97
CA GLN A 315 40.10 -22.59 2.66
C GLN A 315 41.17 -23.09 1.68
N PRO A 316 42.47 -23.02 2.04
CA PRO A 316 43.54 -23.58 1.22
C PRO A 316 43.35 -25.09 1.01
N LYS A 317 43.48 -25.56 -0.25
CA LYS A 317 43.25 -26.96 -0.61
C LYS A 317 44.43 -27.91 -0.36
N TYR A 318 45.64 -27.36 -0.23
CA TYR A 318 46.87 -28.13 -0.10
C TYR A 318 47.60 -27.75 1.18
N ALA A 319 48.12 -28.75 1.89
CA ALA A 319 48.96 -28.54 3.07
C ALA A 319 50.21 -27.72 2.71
N GLY A 320 50.62 -26.82 3.61
CA GLY A 320 51.78 -25.94 3.42
C GLY A 320 51.53 -24.73 2.51
N SER A 321 50.31 -24.55 1.99
CA SER A 321 50.00 -23.41 1.11
C SER A 321 49.96 -22.08 1.86
N ILE A 322 49.43 -22.07 3.09
CA ILE A 322 49.34 -20.87 3.93
C ILE A 322 49.55 -21.29 5.38
N ILE A 323 50.55 -20.69 6.03
CA ILE A 323 50.80 -20.83 7.46
C ILE A 323 50.31 -19.55 8.15
N SER A 324 49.40 -19.70 9.11
CA SER A 324 48.98 -18.62 9.99
C SER A 324 49.80 -18.69 11.27
N ILE A 325 50.31 -17.53 11.69
CA ILE A 325 51.20 -17.39 12.86
C ILE A 325 50.51 -16.42 13.82
N ASP A 326 50.37 -16.82 15.08
CA ASP A 326 49.66 -16.04 16.09
C ASP A 326 50.28 -16.20 17.48
N ASP A 327 50.26 -15.12 18.27
CA ASP A 327 50.70 -15.15 19.67
C ASP A 327 49.51 -15.45 20.60
N ARG A 328 49.74 -16.34 21.56
CA ARG A 328 48.72 -16.72 22.53
C ARG A 328 49.28 -16.58 23.93
N GLN A 329 48.49 -15.96 24.79
CA GLN A 329 48.73 -15.96 26.23
C GLN A 329 47.69 -16.89 26.86
N PRO A 330 47.97 -18.19 26.99
CA PRO A 330 47.01 -19.14 27.56
C PRO A 330 46.75 -18.87 29.05
N PRO A 331 45.62 -19.34 29.61
CA PRO A 331 45.17 -18.99 30.96
C PRO A 331 45.99 -19.61 32.08
N PHE A 332 46.97 -20.46 31.77
CA PHE A 332 47.82 -21.07 32.79
C PHE A 332 48.93 -20.11 33.24
N GLU A 333 49.06 -20.01 34.56
CA GLU A 333 50.08 -19.22 35.22
C GLU A 333 51.30 -20.08 35.55
N TYR A 334 52.49 -19.57 35.27
CA TYR A 334 53.74 -20.21 35.70
C TYR A 334 54.25 -19.64 37.03
N ALA A 335 53.74 -18.47 37.42
CA ALA A 335 53.91 -17.82 38.71
C ALA A 335 52.69 -16.91 38.96
N ASP A 336 52.43 -16.55 40.21
CA ASP A 336 51.26 -15.75 40.59
C ASP A 336 51.11 -14.47 39.76
N GLY A 337 50.01 -14.37 39.01
CA GLY A 337 49.71 -13.26 38.11
C GLY A 337 50.59 -13.17 36.85
N LYS A 338 51.43 -14.18 36.57
CA LYS A 338 52.32 -14.23 35.40
C LYS A 338 52.00 -15.41 34.50
N ARG A 339 51.70 -15.11 33.24
CA ARG A 339 51.31 -16.07 32.19
C ARG A 339 52.36 -16.14 31.10
N ALA A 340 52.63 -17.36 30.64
CA ALA A 340 53.60 -17.60 29.58
C ALA A 340 53.07 -17.08 28.24
N TRP A 341 53.99 -16.73 27.34
CA TRP A 341 53.71 -16.37 25.97
C TRP A 341 53.99 -17.57 25.06
N PHE A 342 53.06 -17.86 24.16
CA PHE A 342 53.19 -18.89 23.14
C PHE A 342 53.18 -18.23 21.77
N TYR A 343 53.98 -18.76 20.86
CA TYR A 343 53.98 -18.36 19.46
C TYR A 343 53.80 -19.63 18.63
N ASN A 344 52.67 -19.72 17.93
CA ASN A 344 52.24 -20.96 17.27
C ASN A 344 52.05 -20.72 15.77
N ALA A 345 52.39 -21.71 14.96
CA ALA A 345 52.10 -21.78 13.54
C ALA A 345 51.09 -22.89 13.29
N ILE A 346 50.02 -22.56 12.58
CA ILE A 346 49.05 -23.50 12.06
C ILE A 346 49.08 -23.46 10.53
N ASP A 347 49.20 -24.63 9.90
CA ASP A 347 48.98 -24.75 8.47
C ASP A 347 47.47 -24.73 8.19
N LEU A 348 46.98 -23.73 7.48
CA LEU A 348 45.55 -23.55 7.23
C LEU A 348 44.97 -24.59 6.26
N GLY A 349 45.82 -25.28 5.49
CA GLY A 349 45.39 -26.35 4.59
C GLY A 349 45.15 -27.67 5.32
N SER A 350 46.04 -28.05 6.23
CA SER A 350 45.93 -29.29 7.02
C SER A 350 45.28 -29.10 8.40
N GLU A 351 45.14 -27.85 8.85
CA GLU A 351 44.73 -27.45 10.21
C GLU A 351 45.67 -27.96 11.32
N ALA A 352 46.84 -28.47 10.96
CA ALA A 352 47.84 -28.95 11.90
C ALA A 352 48.70 -27.81 12.44
N ILE A 353 49.00 -27.87 13.74
CA ILE A 353 50.04 -27.01 14.34
C ILE A 353 51.41 -27.56 13.90
N THR A 354 52.17 -26.77 13.16
CA THR A 354 53.45 -27.19 12.57
C THR A 354 54.67 -26.68 13.34
N CYS A 355 54.51 -25.64 14.14
CA CYS A 355 55.58 -25.06 14.96
C CYS A 355 55.00 -24.37 16.20
N TRP A 356 55.69 -24.49 17.34
CA TRP A 356 55.29 -23.85 18.60
C TRP A 356 56.50 -23.61 19.49
N VAL A 357 56.62 -22.38 19.97
CA VAL A 357 57.61 -22.00 21.00
C VAL A 357 56.91 -21.27 22.14
N TYR A 358 57.55 -21.27 23.31
CA TYR A 358 57.03 -20.60 24.49
C TYR A 358 58.14 -19.93 25.29
N GLY A 359 57.79 -18.88 26.02
CA GLY A 359 58.71 -18.12 26.87
C GLY A 359 57.99 -17.32 27.95
N THR A 360 58.76 -16.83 28.92
CA THR A 360 58.24 -15.96 29.99
C THR A 360 58.07 -14.51 29.52
N THR A 361 58.83 -14.09 28.51
CA THR A 361 58.69 -12.77 27.85
C THR A 361 58.50 -12.93 26.35
N LYS A 362 58.09 -11.84 25.69
CA LYS A 362 57.95 -11.79 24.22
C LYS A 362 59.29 -11.58 23.51
N GLU A 363 60.30 -11.08 24.20
CA GLU A 363 61.60 -10.88 23.57
C GLU A 363 62.27 -12.24 23.29
N GLY A 364 62.73 -12.45 22.06
CA GLY A 364 63.49 -13.65 21.66
C GLY A 364 62.66 -14.84 21.19
N ILE A 365 61.40 -15.00 21.64
CA ILE A 365 60.56 -16.14 21.20
C ILE A 365 60.31 -16.16 19.69
N ILE A 366 60.28 -15.00 19.04
CA ILE A 366 60.07 -14.91 17.58
C ILE A 366 61.26 -15.49 16.80
N ASP A 367 62.49 -15.29 17.30
CA ASP A 367 63.70 -15.80 16.65
C ASP A 367 63.78 -17.32 16.78
N ASP A 368 63.47 -17.84 17.98
CA ASP A 368 63.41 -19.27 18.22
C ASP A 368 62.30 -19.94 17.41
N PHE A 369 61.16 -19.26 17.24
CA PHE A 369 60.08 -19.72 16.37
C PHE A 369 60.53 -19.87 14.91
N TYR A 370 61.11 -18.84 14.31
CA TYR A 370 61.57 -18.94 12.92
C TYR A 370 62.69 -19.97 12.75
N ARG A 371 63.55 -20.15 13.77
CA ARG A 371 64.55 -21.23 13.77
C ARG A 371 63.91 -22.61 13.78
N GLN A 372 62.86 -22.82 14.57
CA GLN A 372 62.14 -24.10 14.61
C GLN A 372 61.34 -24.33 13.32
N LEU A 373 60.66 -23.30 12.82
CA LEU A 373 59.84 -23.36 11.61
C LEU A 373 60.62 -23.78 10.37
N VAL A 374 61.89 -23.38 10.26
CA VAL A 374 62.76 -23.72 9.11
C VAL A 374 63.52 -25.04 9.32
N ARG A 375 63.64 -25.52 10.57
CA ARG A 375 64.31 -26.79 10.89
C ARG A 375 63.40 -28.00 10.74
N ASN A 376 62.11 -27.83 11.01
CA ASN A 376 61.07 -28.81 10.71
C ASN A 376 60.75 -28.79 9.21
#